data_AF-A0A6L8MM05-F1
#
_entry.id   AF-A0A6L8MM05-F1
#
_cell.length_a   1.000
_cell.length_b   1.000
_cell.length_c   1.000
_cell.angle_alpha   90.00
_cell.angle_beta   90.00
_cell.angle_gamma   90.00
#
_symmetry.space_group_name_H-M   'P 1'
#
loop_
_entity.id
_entity.type
_entity.pdbx_description
1 polymer ?
#
loop_
_entity_poly.entity_id
_entity_poly.type
_entity_poly.pdbx_seq_one_letter_code
_entity_poly.pdbx_strand_id
1 'polypeptide(L)'
;MLDRCVLAARSVDVPIDAENGREANIFRVAAMVMQSSFPFECKTLMACADRYFAANPDELAPVVNVIHQGDIISLPRLRNSLTRKLNAAAR
;
A
#
# COMPACT_ATOMS: atom_id res chain seq x y z
N MET A 1 8.78 -4.58 3.40
CA MET A 1 7.65 -3.65 3.15
C MET A 1 7.19 -3.64 1.69
N LEU A 2 8.04 -3.32 0.71
CA LEU A 2 7.62 -3.30 -0.71
C LEU A 2 7.01 -4.62 -1.18
N ASP A 3 7.56 -5.76 -0.75
CA ASP A 3 7.02 -7.08 -1.10
C ASP A 3 5.64 -7.35 -0.50
N ARG A 4 5.38 -6.83 0.71
CA ARG A 4 4.05 -6.88 1.33
C ARG A 4 3.03 -6.09 0.54
N CYS A 5 3.39 -4.89 0.06
CA CYS A 5 2.53 -4.13 -0.83
C CYS A 5 2.22 -4.90 -2.13
N VAL A 6 3.23 -5.58 -2.71
CA VAL A 6 3.03 -6.36 -3.93
C VAL A 6 2.12 -7.56 -3.69
N LEU A 7 2.32 -8.28 -2.59
CA LEU A 7 1.48 -9.41 -2.19
C LEU A 7 0.04 -8.96 -1.96
N ALA A 8 -0.18 -7.92 -1.15
CA ALA A 8 -1.51 -7.38 -0.89
C ALA A 8 -2.18 -6.86 -2.18
N ALA A 9 -1.46 -6.13 -3.02
CA ALA A 9 -1.95 -5.63 -4.31
C ALA A 9 -2.44 -6.74 -5.27
N ARG A 10 -1.87 -7.95 -5.16
CA ARG A 10 -2.20 -9.11 -6.00
C ARG A 10 -3.18 -10.09 -5.33
N SER A 11 -3.57 -9.85 -4.09
CA SER A 11 -4.42 -10.74 -3.30
C SER A 11 -5.90 -10.57 -3.63
N VAL A 12 -6.32 -11.08 -4.80
CA VAL A 12 -7.70 -10.94 -5.30
C VAL A 12 -8.64 -11.96 -4.65
N ASP A 13 -8.24 -13.23 -4.63
CA ASP A 13 -9.11 -14.32 -4.19
C ASP A 13 -9.11 -14.50 -2.66
N VAL A 14 -7.93 -14.32 -2.05
CA VAL A 14 -7.75 -14.39 -0.60
C VAL A 14 -7.10 -13.08 -0.16
N PRO A 15 -7.89 -12.09 0.30
CA PRO A 15 -7.36 -10.77 0.62
C PRO A 15 -6.33 -10.84 1.76
N ILE A 16 -5.19 -10.19 1.58
CA ILE A 16 -4.20 -10.01 2.64
C ILE A 16 -4.50 -8.71 3.37
N ASP A 17 -4.86 -8.83 4.64
CA ASP A 17 -5.07 -7.67 5.50
C ASP A 17 -3.76 -7.12 6.04
N ALA A 18 -3.78 -5.82 6.37
CA ALA A 18 -2.66 -5.19 7.06
C ALA A 18 -2.52 -5.77 8.48
N GLU A 19 -1.29 -6.04 8.90
CA GLU A 19 -1.00 -6.61 10.22
C GLU A 19 -1.02 -5.56 11.34
N ASN A 20 -0.85 -4.28 10.99
CA ASN A 20 -0.84 -3.15 11.91
C ASN A 20 -1.11 -1.82 11.18
N GLY A 21 -1.36 -0.73 11.92
CA GLY A 21 -1.67 0.57 11.32
C GLY A 21 -0.54 1.15 10.50
N ARG A 22 0.72 0.85 10.83
CA ARG A 22 1.87 1.23 10.00
C ARG A 22 1.75 0.60 8.60
N GLU A 23 1.50 -0.70 8.51
CA GLU A 23 1.31 -1.40 7.25
C GLU A 23 0.09 -0.87 6.48
N ALA A 24 -1.03 -0.69 7.17
CA ALA A 24 -2.27 -0.16 6.57
C ALA A 24 -2.06 1.25 5.98
N ASN A 25 -1.36 2.12 6.69
CA ASN A 25 -1.01 3.45 6.19
C ASN A 25 -0.10 3.39 4.97
N ILE A 26 0.90 2.49 4.96
CA ILE A 26 1.77 2.31 3.80
C ILE A 26 1.00 1.76 2.59
N PHE A 27 0.05 0.83 2.79
CA PHE A 27 -0.82 0.35 1.71
C PHE A 27 -1.66 1.47 1.11
N ARG A 28 -2.27 2.31 1.95
CA ARG A 28 -3.04 3.48 1.50
C ARG A 28 -2.17 4.47 0.72
N VAL A 29 -0.98 4.81 1.23
CA VAL A 29 -0.05 5.71 0.51
C VAL A 29 0.43 5.10 -0.80
N ALA A 30 0.74 3.80 -0.82
CA ALA A 30 1.12 3.08 -2.03
C ALA A 30 0.00 3.12 -3.08
N ALA A 31 -1.26 2.90 -2.68
CA ALA A 31 -2.41 3.03 -3.57
C ALA A 31 -2.49 4.44 -4.20
N MET A 32 -2.40 5.50 -3.37
CA MET A 32 -2.47 6.89 -3.84
C MET A 32 -1.40 7.22 -4.90
N VAL A 33 -0.17 6.70 -4.77
CA VAL A 33 0.91 7.01 -5.73
C VAL A 33 0.91 6.12 -6.97
N MET A 34 0.16 5.01 -6.97
CA MET A 34 0.13 4.02 -8.05
C MET A 34 -1.12 4.08 -8.92
N GLN A 35 -2.14 4.83 -8.50
CA GLN A 35 -3.47 4.89 -9.11
C GLN A 35 -3.45 5.07 -10.64
N SER A 36 -2.53 5.89 -11.18
CA SER A 36 -2.45 6.17 -12.62
C SER A 36 -1.92 5.01 -13.47
N SER A 37 -1.09 4.12 -12.91
CA SER A 37 -0.41 3.07 -13.67
C SER A 37 -0.91 1.67 -13.36
N PHE A 38 -1.49 1.46 -12.17
CA PHE A 38 -1.95 0.16 -11.68
C PHE A 38 -3.30 0.31 -10.97
N PRO A 39 -4.38 0.64 -11.70
CA PRO A 39 -5.67 0.99 -11.10
C PRO A 39 -6.33 -0.17 -10.35
N PHE A 40 -6.06 -1.42 -10.74
CA PHE A 40 -6.62 -2.60 -10.07
C PHE A 40 -5.89 -2.85 -8.74
N GLU A 41 -4.57 -2.91 -8.77
CA GLU A 41 -3.70 -3.08 -7.60
C GLU A 41 -3.89 -1.97 -6.58
N CYS A 42 -4.10 -0.74 -7.04
CA CYS A 42 -4.46 0.40 -6.21
C CYS A 42 -5.76 0.15 -5.44
N LYS A 43 -6.81 -0.35 -6.10
CA LYS A 43 -8.09 -0.65 -5.44
C LYS A 43 -7.93 -1.76 -4.40
N THR A 44 -7.17 -2.80 -4.71
CA THR A 44 -6.90 -3.89 -3.77
C THR A 44 -6.14 -3.38 -2.54
N LEU A 45 -5.06 -2.61 -2.72
CA LEU A 45 -4.31 -2.01 -1.63
C LEU A 45 -5.17 -1.08 -0.76
N MET A 46 -6.02 -0.26 -1.38
CA MET A 46 -6.93 0.61 -0.66
C MET A 46 -7.92 -0.21 0.17
N ALA A 47 -8.54 -1.24 -0.42
CA ALA A 47 -9.46 -2.12 0.29
C ALA A 47 -8.80 -2.85 1.47
N CYS A 48 -7.54 -3.27 1.34
CA CYS A 48 -6.79 -3.87 2.45
C CYS A 48 -6.56 -2.89 3.60
N ALA A 49 -6.23 -1.63 3.29
CA ALA A 49 -6.08 -0.59 4.29
C ALA A 49 -7.44 -0.26 4.95
N ASP A 50 -8.50 -0.12 4.15
CA ASP A 50 -9.83 0.22 4.62
C ASP A 50 -10.40 -0.85 5.57
N ARG A 51 -10.19 -2.14 5.28
CA ARG A 51 -10.60 -3.22 6.18
C ARG A 51 -9.90 -3.13 7.54
N TYR A 52 -8.61 -2.78 7.56
CA TYR A 52 -7.89 -2.59 8.82
C TYR A 52 -8.41 -1.39 9.61
N PHE A 53 -8.61 -0.24 8.95
CA PHE A 53 -9.07 0.99 9.60
C PHE A 53 -10.55 0.94 10.01
N ALA A 54 -11.37 0.08 9.39
CA ALA A 54 -12.73 -0.17 9.86
C ALA A 54 -12.75 -0.71 11.30
N ALA A 55 -11.74 -1.50 11.69
CA ALA A 55 -11.58 -1.99 13.05
C ALA A 55 -10.72 -1.06 13.94
N ASN A 56 -9.79 -0.30 13.34
CA ASN A 56 -8.80 0.52 14.06
C ASN A 56 -8.75 1.97 13.50
N PRO A 57 -9.84 2.75 13.61
CA PRO A 57 -9.92 4.06 12.96
C PRO A 57 -8.88 5.07 13.46
N ASP A 58 -8.48 4.97 14.73
CA ASP A 58 -7.54 5.91 15.37
C ASP A 58 -6.08 5.75 14.90
N GLU A 59 -5.76 4.64 14.21
CA GLU A 59 -4.42 4.41 13.65
C GLU A 59 -4.23 5.03 12.26
N LEU A 60 -5.28 5.65 11.69
CA LEU A 60 -5.18 6.34 10.40
C LEU A 60 -4.32 7.61 10.53
N ALA A 61 -3.21 7.63 9.81
CA ALA A 61 -2.26 8.74 9.88
C ALA A 61 -2.33 9.65 8.64
N PRO A 62 -2.10 10.97 8.76
CA PRO A 62 -1.83 11.82 7.60
C PRO A 62 -0.63 11.30 6.79
N VAL A 63 -0.67 11.40 5.45
CA VAL A 63 0.41 10.92 4.56
C VAL A 63 1.78 11.50 4.94
N VAL A 64 1.81 12.77 5.34
CA VAL A 64 3.02 13.47 5.79
C VAL A 64 3.65 12.76 7.00
N ASN A 65 2.84 12.26 7.94
CA ASN A 65 3.34 11.55 9.13
C ASN A 65 3.96 10.20 8.77
N VAL A 66 3.37 9.46 7.82
CA VAL A 66 3.90 8.17 7.34
C VAL A 66 5.28 8.34 6.70
N ILE A 67 5.52 9.47 6.02
CA ILE A 67 6.84 9.79 5.44
C ILE A 67 7.82 10.17 6.55
N HIS A 68 7.43 11.04 7.49
CA HIS A 68 8.31 11.52 8.56
C HIS A 68 8.69 10.44 9.58
N GLN A 69 7.85 9.43 9.79
CA GLN A 69 8.14 8.27 10.65
C GLN A 69 9.20 7.33 10.04
N GLY A 70 9.67 7.60 8.81
CA GLY A 70 10.73 6.83 8.14
C GLY A 70 10.22 5.58 7.42
N ASP A 71 8.91 5.39 7.36
CA ASP A 71 8.29 4.21 6.75
C ASP A 71 8.35 4.24 5.23
N ILE A 72 8.37 5.45 4.67
CA ILE A 72 8.50 5.73 3.25
C ILE A 72 9.55 6.83 3.06
N ILE A 73 10.72 6.48 2.52
CA ILE A 73 11.83 7.43 2.30
C ILE A 73 11.42 8.58 1.35
N SER A 74 10.63 8.27 0.32
CA SER A 74 10.00 9.29 -0.55
C SER A 74 8.91 8.67 -1.41
N LEU A 75 7.88 9.45 -1.74
CA LEU A 75 6.79 9.00 -2.62
C LEU A 75 7.27 8.61 -4.03
N PRO A 76 8.14 9.37 -4.72
CA PRO A 76 8.62 8.99 -6.05
C PRO A 76 9.40 7.67 -6.04
N ARG A 77 10.26 7.45 -5.03
CA ARG A 77 11.03 6.19 -4.93
C ARG A 77 10.12 5.01 -4.61
N LEU A 78 9.09 5.20 -3.78
CA LEU A 78 8.08 4.18 -3.49
C LEU A 78 7.39 3.76 -4.78
N ARG A 79 6.82 4.71 -5.52
CA ARG A 79 6.15 4.46 -6.81
C ARG A 79 7.07 3.70 -7.76
N ASN A 80 8.27 4.22 -8.03
CA ASN A 80 9.21 3.60 -8.97
C ASN A 80 9.60 2.17 -8.57
N SER A 81 9.71 1.89 -7.27
CA SER A 81 10.06 0.55 -6.78
C SER A 81 8.89 -0.42 -6.89
N LEU A 82 7.67 0.03 -6.56
CA LEU A 82 6.46 -0.78 -6.70
C LEU A 82 6.13 -1.07 -8.18
N THR A 83 6.23 -0.05 -9.05
CA THR A 83 6.06 -0.23 -10.50
C THR A 83 7.02 -1.29 -11.06
N ARG A 84 8.31 -1.23 -10.68
CA ARG A 84 9.29 -2.23 -11.12
C ARG A 84 8.93 -3.63 -10.65
N LYS A 85 8.54 -3.80 -9.38
CA LYS A 85 8.17 -5.12 -8.83
C LYS A 85 6.88 -5.67 -9.43
N LEU A 86 5.84 -4.86 -9.60
CA LEU A 86 4.59 -5.30 -10.21
C LEU A 86 4.74 -5.70 -11.68
N ASN A 87 5.59 -4.99 -12.43
CA ASN A 87 5.92 -5.37 -13.81
C ASN A 87 6.78 -6.64 -13.88
N ALA A 88 7.70 -6.82 -12.95
CA ALA A 88 8.53 -8.04 -12.89
C ALA A 88 7.72 -9.28 -12.51
N ALA A 89 6.71 -9.13 -11.64
CA ALA A 89 5.82 -10.22 -11.22
C ALA A 89 4.70 -10.54 -12.23
N ALA A 90 4.58 -9.76 -13.32
CA ALA A 90 3.63 -10.02 -14.41
C ALA A 90 4.24 -10.85 -15.57
N ARG A 91 5.51 -11.26 -15.42
CA ARG A 91 6.23 -12.18 -16.31
C ARG A 91 6.43 -13.51 -15.61
#